data_AF-A0A2A2IWB3-F1
#
_entry.id   AF-A0A2A2IWB3-F1
#
_cell.length_a   1.000
_cell.length_b   1.000
_cell.length_c   1.000
_cell.angle_alpha   90.00
_cell.angle_beta   90.00
_cell.angle_gamma   90.00
#
_symmetry.space_group_name_H-M   'P 1'
#
loop_
_entity.id
_entity.type
_entity.pdbx_description
1 polymer ?
#
loop_
_entity_poly.entity_id
_entity_poly.type
_entity_poly.pdbx_seq_one_letter_code
_entity_poly.pdbx_strand_id
1 'polypeptide(L)'
;MLTHVFRAALQWVCLLPLRVLLILVGLMVVPIALPFRRVQGPPQPFSQAAGEWLLVTLPDWAWLWSNDRDGAVGDRRGWWHLNAPFGLGAFHWFSMFWWLAIRNPANNPRFSPLFGCPVTECDYRYWGKAEVEDDPGAGGWRFLLATHRRTGRRYYGFYWVWQWSETRALVVQFGFKPEPSDFAEDYSGDMSRQWKGFTFEVNPIKAID
;
A
#
# COMPACT_ATOMS: atom_id res chain seq x y z
N MET A 1 5.23 21.46 -15.93
CA MET A 1 5.72 20.77 -14.72
C MET A 1 5.35 21.53 -13.44
N LEU A 2 5.70 22.81 -13.29
CA LEU A 2 5.42 23.62 -12.07
C LEU A 2 3.97 23.55 -11.57
N THR A 3 2.99 23.71 -12.47
CA THR A 3 1.56 23.62 -12.11
C THR A 3 1.17 22.27 -11.52
N HIS A 4 1.79 21.17 -11.98
CA HIS A 4 1.53 19.84 -11.47
C HIS A 4 2.17 19.63 -10.10
N VAL A 5 3.37 20.15 -9.88
CA VAL A 5 4.03 20.14 -8.57
C VAL A 5 3.18 20.88 -7.55
N PHE A 6 2.69 22.07 -7.88
CA PHE A 6 1.80 22.84 -6.98
C PHE A 6 0.50 22.08 -6.66
N ARG A 7 -0.15 21.49 -7.66
CA ARG A 7 -1.38 20.69 -7.47
C ARG A 7 -1.13 19.44 -6.64
N ALA A 8 0.02 18.78 -6.85
CA ALA A 8 0.44 17.63 -6.06
C ALA A 8 0.66 18.02 -4.60
N ALA A 9 1.40 19.09 -4.35
CA ALA A 9 1.62 19.60 -2.99
C ALA A 9 0.31 19.90 -2.27
N LEU A 10 -0.64 20.58 -2.93
CA LEU A 10 -1.97 20.85 -2.36
C LEU A 10 -2.72 19.54 -2.05
N GLN A 11 -2.75 18.59 -3.00
CA GLN A 11 -3.38 17.29 -2.79
C GLN A 11 -2.77 16.54 -1.59
N TRP A 12 -1.44 16.53 -1.49
CA TRP A 12 -0.73 15.83 -0.41
C TRP A 12 -0.96 16.50 0.95
N VAL A 13 -0.91 17.84 1.02
CA VAL A 13 -1.20 18.61 2.24
C VAL A 13 -2.62 18.35 2.75
N CYS A 14 -3.59 18.14 1.87
CA CYS A 14 -4.96 17.79 2.28
C CYS A 14 -5.12 16.31 2.67
N LEU A 15 -4.53 15.38 1.91
CA LEU A 15 -4.75 13.95 2.13
C LEU A 15 -3.88 13.36 3.24
N LEU A 16 -2.66 13.87 3.45
CA LEU A 16 -1.73 13.35 4.45
C LEU A 16 -2.29 13.46 5.88
N PRO A 17 -2.85 14.60 6.34
CA PRO A 17 -3.45 14.69 7.67
C PRO A 17 -4.60 13.71 7.86
N LEU A 18 -5.47 13.56 6.85
CA LEU A 18 -6.56 12.60 6.89
C LEU A 18 -6.04 11.16 6.96
N ARG A 19 -4.96 10.86 6.22
CA ARG A 19 -4.32 9.55 6.25
C ARG A 19 -3.73 9.26 7.63
N VAL A 20 -3.00 10.20 8.22
CA VAL A 20 -2.44 10.08 9.57
C VAL A 20 -3.55 9.88 10.60
N LEU A 21 -4.63 10.67 10.52
CA LEU A 21 -5.79 10.51 11.41
C LEU A 21 -6.40 9.10 11.30
N LEU A 22 -6.59 8.57 10.08
CA LEU A 22 -7.07 7.20 9.89
C LEU A 22 -6.13 6.17 10.52
N ILE A 23 -4.81 6.34 10.39
CA ILE A 23 -3.83 5.43 11.00
C ILE A 23 -3.95 5.47 12.53
N LEU A 24 -4.00 6.66 13.12
CA LEU A 24 -4.10 6.84 14.58
C LEU A 24 -5.40 6.28 15.14
N VAL A 25 -6.54 6.55 14.49
CA VAL A 25 -7.83 5.95 14.87
C VAL A 25 -7.79 4.43 14.73
N GLY A 26 -7.06 3.91 13.74
CA GLY A 26 -6.87 2.48 13.53
C GLY A 26 -6.21 1.77 14.70
N LEU A 27 -5.28 2.43 15.41
CA LEU A 27 -4.65 1.87 16.60
C LEU A 27 -5.67 1.55 17.71
N MET A 28 -6.80 2.27 17.74
CA MET A 28 -7.89 2.02 18.68
C MET A 28 -8.98 1.11 18.10
N VAL A 29 -9.35 1.31 16.82
CA VAL A 29 -10.44 0.56 16.19
C VAL A 29 -10.07 -0.91 15.93
N VAL A 30 -8.86 -1.18 15.42
CA VAL A 30 -8.42 -2.54 15.09
C VAL A 30 -8.51 -3.49 16.29
N PRO A 31 -7.96 -3.18 17.48
CA PRO A 31 -8.03 -4.11 18.61
C PRO A 31 -9.46 -4.34 19.11
N ILE A 32 -10.36 -3.36 18.97
CA ILE A 32 -11.79 -3.51 19.31
C ILE A 32 -12.51 -4.38 18.27
N ALA A 33 -12.15 -4.26 16.99
CA ALA A 33 -12.79 -4.95 15.88
C ALA A 33 -12.33 -6.41 15.71
N LEU A 34 -11.06 -6.72 16.02
CA LEU A 34 -10.45 -8.03 15.81
C LEU A 34 -11.14 -9.22 16.52
N PRO A 35 -11.69 -9.07 17.75
CA PRO A 35 -12.51 -10.13 18.36
C PRO A 35 -13.72 -10.53 17.50
N PHE A 36 -14.23 -9.61 16.67
CA PHE A 36 -15.38 -9.81 15.81
C PHE A 36 -14.99 -10.07 14.33
N ARG A 37 -13.72 -10.40 14.07
CA ARG A 37 -13.21 -10.69 12.73
C ARG A 37 -14.00 -11.80 12.04
N ARG A 38 -14.04 -11.75 10.71
CA ARG A 38 -14.76 -12.68 9.86
C ARG A 38 -13.78 -13.46 9.00
N VAL A 39 -13.99 -14.76 8.88
CA VAL A 39 -13.26 -15.59 7.91
C VAL A 39 -14.06 -15.60 6.61
N GLN A 40 -13.39 -15.36 5.49
CA GLN A 40 -13.99 -15.23 4.17
C GLN A 40 -13.51 -16.39 3.29
N GLY A 41 -14.45 -17.21 2.84
CA GLY A 41 -14.16 -18.35 1.96
C GLY A 41 -13.38 -19.49 2.63
N PRO A 42 -13.05 -20.53 1.86
CA PRO A 42 -12.25 -21.65 2.33
C PRO A 42 -10.76 -21.28 2.43
N PRO A 43 -9.97 -22.05 3.20
CA PRO A 43 -8.50 -21.98 3.15
C PRO A 43 -7.98 -22.18 1.72
N GLN A 44 -6.89 -21.49 1.40
CA GLN A 44 -6.18 -21.61 0.12
C GLN A 44 -4.71 -21.88 0.40
N PRO A 45 -3.99 -22.66 -0.42
CA PRO A 45 -2.55 -22.83 -0.23
C PRO A 45 -1.82 -21.48 -0.39
N PHE A 46 -0.76 -21.26 0.38
CA PHE A 46 0.16 -20.15 0.12
C PHE A 46 0.82 -20.33 -1.26
N SER A 47 1.13 -19.23 -1.94
CA SER A 47 1.78 -19.29 -3.25
C SER A 47 3.30 -19.46 -3.18
N GLN A 48 3.95 -19.14 -2.05
CA GLN A 48 5.41 -19.19 -1.89
C GLN A 48 5.87 -19.78 -0.55
N ALA A 49 4.95 -20.31 0.27
CA ALA A 49 5.26 -20.92 1.57
C ALA A 49 4.46 -22.23 1.73
N ALA A 50 4.86 -23.05 2.70
CA ALA A 50 4.07 -24.23 3.09
C ALA A 50 2.87 -23.82 3.95
N GLY A 51 1.77 -24.56 3.85
CA GLY A 51 0.56 -24.36 4.64
C GLY A 51 -0.55 -23.61 3.90
N GLU A 52 -1.53 -23.15 4.68
CA GLU A 52 -2.75 -22.53 4.16
C GLU A 52 -2.90 -21.07 4.60
N TRP A 53 -3.33 -20.25 3.66
CA TRP A 53 -3.78 -18.89 3.82
C TRP A 53 -5.30 -18.81 3.97
N LEU A 54 -5.77 -17.88 4.80
CA LEU A 54 -7.18 -17.61 5.02
C LEU A 54 -7.45 -16.11 4.89
N LEU A 55 -8.50 -15.72 4.18
CA LEU A 55 -8.88 -14.31 4.19
C LEU A 55 -9.63 -14.00 5.48
N VAL A 56 -8.99 -13.27 6.39
CA VAL A 56 -9.61 -12.84 7.65
C VAL A 56 -9.82 -11.32 7.61
N THR A 57 -11.05 -10.85 7.66
CA THR A 57 -11.39 -9.41 7.60
C THR A 57 -11.98 -8.91 8.91
N LEU A 58 -12.06 -7.59 9.06
CA LEU A 58 -12.76 -6.95 10.18
C LEU A 58 -14.26 -6.86 9.86
N PRO A 59 -15.13 -6.65 10.87
CA PRO A 59 -16.53 -6.30 10.63
C PRO A 59 -16.70 -5.08 9.71
N ASP A 60 -17.86 -4.98 9.06
CA ASP A 60 -18.15 -3.92 8.08
C ASP A 60 -18.01 -2.51 8.65
N TRP A 61 -18.37 -2.30 9.92
CA TRP A 61 -18.22 -0.99 10.58
C TRP A 61 -16.75 -0.56 10.74
N ALA A 62 -15.82 -1.51 10.74
CA ALA A 62 -14.38 -1.29 10.83
C ALA A 62 -13.68 -1.48 9.48
N TRP A 63 -14.43 -1.53 8.37
CA TRP A 63 -13.92 -1.87 7.04
C TRP A 63 -12.74 -1.01 6.61
N LEU A 64 -12.70 0.29 6.96
CA LEU A 64 -11.59 1.18 6.63
C LEU A 64 -10.22 0.73 7.18
N TRP A 65 -10.21 -0.07 8.23
CA TRP A 65 -8.99 -0.62 8.83
C TRP A 65 -8.77 -2.10 8.53
N SER A 66 -9.65 -2.69 7.71
CA SER A 66 -9.44 -4.03 7.20
C SER A 66 -8.52 -4.02 5.96
N ASN A 67 -8.28 -5.22 5.43
CA ASN A 67 -7.52 -5.44 4.23
C ASN A 67 -8.22 -6.55 3.44
N ASP A 68 -9.02 -6.19 2.44
CA ASP A 68 -9.83 -7.18 1.71
C ASP A 68 -9.00 -8.03 0.73
N ARG A 69 -7.72 -7.69 0.53
CA ARG A 69 -6.81 -8.45 -0.34
C ARG A 69 -6.01 -9.48 0.43
N ASP A 70 -5.32 -9.03 1.48
CA ASP A 70 -4.40 -9.86 2.27
C ASP A 70 -5.06 -10.33 3.57
N GLY A 71 -6.07 -9.62 4.08
CA GLY A 71 -6.66 -9.92 5.38
C GLY A 71 -5.76 -9.59 6.56
N ALA A 72 -6.21 -10.02 7.73
CA ALA A 72 -5.56 -9.84 9.03
C ALA A 72 -4.38 -10.80 9.23
N VAL A 73 -4.39 -11.95 8.54
CA VAL A 73 -3.33 -12.97 8.61
C VAL A 73 -2.22 -12.76 7.58
N GLY A 74 -2.23 -11.61 6.88
CA GLY A 74 -1.16 -11.22 5.98
C GLY A 74 -1.23 -11.84 4.58
N ASP A 75 -0.18 -11.65 3.80
CA ASP A 75 -0.23 -11.84 2.36
C ASP A 75 -0.29 -13.32 1.90
N ARG A 76 -0.92 -13.55 0.74
CA ARG A 76 -1.07 -14.88 0.11
C ARG A 76 0.25 -15.58 -0.25
N ARG A 77 1.37 -14.86 -0.28
CA ARG A 77 2.69 -15.46 -0.50
C ARG A 77 3.20 -16.21 0.73
N GLY A 78 2.68 -15.87 1.91
CA GLY A 78 3.13 -16.46 3.18
C GLY A 78 4.29 -15.72 3.82
N TRP A 79 4.67 -14.53 3.34
CA TRP A 79 5.73 -13.74 3.98
C TRP A 79 5.34 -13.42 5.42
N TRP A 80 4.11 -12.94 5.66
CA TRP A 80 3.66 -12.66 7.03
C TRP A 80 3.56 -13.91 7.91
N HIS A 81 3.20 -15.05 7.32
CA HIS A 81 3.15 -16.33 8.02
C HIS A 81 4.51 -16.70 8.62
N LEU A 82 5.60 -16.46 7.87
CA LEU A 82 6.97 -16.77 8.29
C LEU A 82 7.61 -15.68 9.16
N ASN A 83 7.15 -14.44 9.06
CA ASN A 83 7.80 -13.27 9.67
C ASN A 83 6.93 -12.55 10.71
N ALA A 84 5.86 -13.18 11.18
CA ALA A 84 5.02 -12.62 12.24
C ALA A 84 5.88 -12.33 13.50
N PRO A 85 5.61 -11.21 14.21
CA PRO A 85 6.47 -10.74 15.28
C PRO A 85 6.52 -11.74 16.42
N PHE A 86 7.69 -11.84 17.06
CA PHE A 86 7.93 -12.66 18.26
C PHE A 86 7.63 -14.16 18.09
N GLY A 87 7.58 -14.66 16.85
CA GLY A 87 7.30 -16.08 16.58
C GLY A 87 5.87 -16.50 16.93
N LEU A 88 4.93 -15.56 17.11
CA LEU A 88 3.54 -15.86 17.51
C LEU A 88 2.71 -16.51 16.40
N GLY A 89 3.21 -16.46 15.15
CA GLY A 89 2.50 -16.90 13.96
C GLY A 89 1.41 -15.92 13.50
N ALA A 90 1.01 -16.02 12.23
CA ALA A 90 0.07 -15.08 11.61
C ALA A 90 -1.36 -15.12 12.20
N PHE A 91 -1.76 -16.26 12.79
CA PHE A 91 -3.10 -16.46 13.34
C PHE A 91 -3.28 -15.91 14.75
N HIS A 92 -2.18 -15.52 15.42
CA HIS A 92 -2.26 -14.94 16.74
C HIS A 92 -2.88 -13.54 16.69
N TRP A 93 -3.74 -13.20 17.66
CA TRP A 93 -4.46 -11.93 17.69
C TRP A 93 -3.50 -10.72 17.60
N PHE A 94 -2.38 -10.76 18.33
CA PHE A 94 -1.40 -9.68 18.31
C PHE A 94 -0.71 -9.53 16.96
N SER A 95 -0.44 -10.64 16.26
CA SER A 95 0.12 -10.61 14.90
C SER A 95 -0.87 -9.96 13.93
N MET A 96 -2.16 -10.27 14.06
CA MET A 96 -3.21 -9.62 13.25
C MET A 96 -3.32 -8.12 13.53
N PHE A 97 -3.27 -7.74 14.82
CA PHE A 97 -3.23 -6.33 15.24
C PHE A 97 -2.01 -5.63 14.64
N TRP A 98 -0.82 -6.20 14.78
CA TRP A 98 0.41 -5.62 14.25
C TRP A 98 0.34 -5.45 12.73
N TRP A 99 -0.17 -6.46 12.03
CA TRP A 99 -0.35 -6.38 10.59
C TRP A 99 -1.31 -5.26 10.18
N LEU A 100 -2.51 -5.22 10.75
CA LEU A 100 -3.56 -4.29 10.32
C LEU A 100 -3.41 -2.87 10.87
N ALA A 101 -2.82 -2.68 12.05
CA ALA A 101 -2.74 -1.38 12.71
C ALA A 101 -1.37 -0.71 12.60
N ILE A 102 -0.31 -1.48 12.34
CA ILE A 102 1.08 -0.97 12.36
C ILE A 102 1.73 -1.13 10.98
N ARG A 103 1.75 -2.34 10.41
CA ARG A 103 2.47 -2.60 9.15
C ARG A 103 1.68 -2.20 7.90
N ASN A 104 0.36 -2.40 7.90
CA ASN A 104 -0.55 -2.05 6.82
C ASN A 104 -1.79 -1.27 7.31
N PRO A 105 -1.60 -0.15 8.04
CA PRO A 105 -2.69 0.58 8.65
C PRO A 105 -3.64 1.16 7.60
N ALA A 106 -4.94 1.09 7.90
CA ALA A 106 -6.01 1.68 7.09
C ALA A 106 -5.89 1.31 5.60
N ASN A 107 -5.84 0.02 5.26
CA ASN A 107 -5.54 -0.41 3.89
C ASN A 107 -6.70 -0.18 2.92
N ASN A 108 -7.92 -0.60 3.29
CA ASN A 108 -9.11 -0.53 2.45
C ASN A 108 -9.52 0.86 1.91
N PRO A 109 -9.20 2.01 2.54
CA PRO A 109 -9.40 3.33 1.94
C PRO A 109 -8.84 3.46 0.52
N ARG A 110 -7.85 2.65 0.13
CA ARG A 110 -7.35 2.58 -1.25
C ARG A 110 -8.42 2.20 -2.28
N PHE A 111 -9.54 1.60 -1.89
CA PHE A 111 -10.66 1.27 -2.76
C PHE A 111 -11.66 2.43 -2.89
N SER A 112 -11.36 3.59 -2.30
CA SER A 112 -12.13 4.81 -2.47
C SER A 112 -11.44 5.73 -3.48
N PRO A 113 -12.19 6.55 -4.24
CA PRO A 113 -11.60 7.56 -5.11
C PRO A 113 -10.69 8.56 -4.36
N LEU A 114 -10.90 8.75 -3.05
CA LEU A 114 -10.14 9.70 -2.25
C LEU A 114 -8.69 9.27 -1.99
N PHE A 115 -8.49 7.99 -1.65
CA PHE A 115 -7.18 7.43 -1.30
C PHE A 115 -6.68 6.36 -2.27
N GLY A 116 -7.42 6.09 -3.35
CA GLY A 116 -7.09 5.12 -4.38
C GLY A 116 -7.01 5.70 -5.78
N CYS A 117 -5.98 5.29 -6.52
CA CYS A 117 -5.87 5.48 -7.97
C CYS A 117 -6.23 4.15 -8.68
N PRO A 118 -7.35 4.08 -9.43
CA PRO A 118 -7.69 2.92 -10.25
C PRO A 118 -6.91 2.97 -11.57
N VAL A 119 -5.77 2.30 -11.67
CA VAL A 119 -4.83 2.49 -12.79
C VAL A 119 -5.41 2.10 -14.15
N THR A 120 -6.25 1.07 -14.21
CA THR A 120 -6.88 0.62 -15.47
C THR A 120 -7.83 1.67 -16.06
N GLU A 121 -8.34 2.60 -15.24
CA GLU A 121 -9.27 3.66 -15.64
C GLU A 121 -8.57 5.01 -15.91
N CYS A 122 -7.24 5.01 -15.83
CA CYS A 122 -6.42 6.21 -15.93
C CYS A 122 -5.45 6.14 -17.11
N ASP A 123 -5.13 7.31 -17.66
CA ASP A 123 -3.93 7.52 -18.46
C ASP A 123 -2.83 8.08 -17.55
N TYR A 124 -1.56 7.91 -17.91
CA TYR A 124 -0.45 8.40 -17.09
C TYR A 124 0.60 9.21 -17.86
N ARG A 125 1.32 10.02 -17.10
CA ARG A 125 2.55 10.72 -17.51
C ARG A 125 3.51 10.69 -16.33
N TYR A 126 4.81 10.63 -16.60
CA TYR A 126 5.82 10.75 -15.56
C TYR A 126 6.96 11.66 -16.00
N TRP A 127 7.68 12.17 -15.01
CA TRP A 127 8.94 12.89 -15.16
C TRP A 127 9.99 12.19 -14.30
N GLY A 128 11.25 12.16 -14.76
CA GLY A 128 12.32 11.39 -14.14
C GLY A 128 12.51 10.02 -14.80
N LYS A 129 12.85 8.99 -14.02
CA LYS A 129 13.04 7.62 -14.53
C LYS A 129 11.72 6.86 -14.55
N ALA A 130 11.59 5.93 -15.51
CA ALA A 130 10.45 5.01 -15.57
C ALA A 130 10.50 4.02 -14.41
N GLU A 131 11.67 3.41 -14.24
CA GLU A 131 11.99 2.46 -13.18
C GLU A 131 12.86 3.17 -12.14
N VAL A 132 12.38 3.16 -10.90
CA VAL A 132 13.08 3.62 -9.71
C VAL A 132 12.73 2.58 -8.67
N GLU A 133 13.74 1.94 -8.09
CA GLU A 133 13.58 0.86 -7.12
C GLU A 133 14.55 1.09 -5.97
N ASP A 134 14.27 0.44 -4.83
CA ASP A 134 15.16 0.41 -3.66
C ASP A 134 16.26 -0.68 -3.78
N ASP A 135 16.75 -0.91 -5.01
CA ASP A 135 17.81 -1.86 -5.34
C ASP A 135 19.12 -1.16 -5.72
N PRO A 136 20.29 -1.80 -5.54
CA PRO A 136 21.58 -1.24 -5.92
C PRO A 136 21.63 -0.79 -7.39
N GLY A 137 21.95 0.48 -7.62
CA GLY A 137 22.05 1.06 -8.97
C GLY A 137 20.71 1.45 -9.62
N ALA A 138 19.57 1.05 -9.05
CA ALA A 138 18.22 1.40 -9.54
C ALA A 138 17.68 2.72 -8.99
N GLY A 139 18.48 3.44 -8.20
CA GLY A 139 18.12 4.73 -7.62
C GLY A 139 17.79 5.82 -8.65
N GLY A 140 17.09 6.86 -8.20
CA GLY A 140 16.60 7.93 -9.05
C GLY A 140 15.31 8.54 -8.50
N TRP A 141 14.65 9.38 -9.28
CA TRP A 141 13.36 9.95 -8.90
C TRP A 141 12.34 9.77 -10.02
N ARG A 142 11.07 9.68 -9.62
CA ARG A 142 9.90 9.60 -10.48
C ARG A 142 8.78 10.45 -9.89
N PHE A 143 8.31 11.41 -10.66
CA PHE A 143 7.07 12.12 -10.38
C PHE A 143 6.02 11.66 -11.39
N LEU A 144 4.97 11.00 -10.92
CA LEU A 144 3.93 10.38 -11.74
C LEU A 144 2.59 11.10 -11.56
N LEU A 145 1.91 11.32 -12.68
CA LEU A 145 0.54 11.81 -12.75
C LEU A 145 -0.31 10.74 -13.44
N ALA A 146 -1.31 10.22 -12.74
CA ALA A 146 -2.40 9.46 -13.34
C ALA A 146 -3.65 10.35 -13.47
N THR A 147 -4.33 10.29 -14.61
CA THR A 147 -5.56 11.04 -14.89
C THR A 147 -6.67 10.09 -15.28
N HIS A 148 -7.73 10.04 -14.49
CA HIS A 148 -8.88 9.20 -14.78
C HIS A 148 -9.58 9.65 -16.07
N ARG A 149 -9.73 8.73 -17.03
CA ARG A 149 -10.25 9.02 -18.38
C ARG A 149 -11.65 9.63 -18.40
N ARG A 150 -12.54 9.19 -17.51
CA ARG A 150 -13.94 9.64 -17.47
C ARG A 150 -14.14 10.92 -16.68
N THR A 151 -13.48 11.03 -15.52
CA THR A 151 -13.74 12.13 -14.56
C THR A 151 -12.72 13.26 -14.64
N GLY A 152 -11.59 13.04 -15.32
CA GLY A 152 -10.46 13.98 -15.34
C GLY A 152 -9.75 14.12 -13.98
N ARG A 153 -10.14 13.32 -12.98
CA ARG A 153 -9.52 13.33 -11.65
C ARG A 153 -8.04 12.96 -11.76
N ARG A 154 -7.19 13.66 -11.00
CA ARG A 154 -5.74 13.53 -11.05
C ARG A 154 -5.17 12.97 -9.75
N TYR A 155 -4.23 12.06 -9.89
CA TYR A 155 -3.53 11.39 -8.80
C TYR A 155 -2.03 11.63 -8.98
N TYR A 156 -1.40 12.25 -7.98
CA TYR A 156 0.02 12.57 -8.02
C TYR A 156 0.81 11.68 -7.07
N GLY A 157 1.88 11.09 -7.60
CA GLY A 157 2.84 10.28 -6.85
C GLY A 157 4.26 10.79 -7.04
N PHE A 158 5.06 10.77 -5.99
CA PHE A 158 6.49 11.03 -6.04
C PHE A 158 7.22 9.89 -5.36
N TYR A 159 8.27 9.40 -6.02
CA TYR A 159 9.17 8.41 -5.48
C TYR A 159 10.59 8.83 -5.77
N TRP A 160 11.45 8.82 -4.75
CA TRP A 160 12.85 9.16 -4.86
C TRP A 160 13.67 8.21 -4.00
N VAL A 161 14.66 7.61 -4.63
CA VAL A 161 15.65 6.74 -4.01
C VAL A 161 17.01 7.35 -4.28
N TRP A 162 17.71 7.70 -3.20
CA TRP A 162 19.10 8.14 -3.24
C TRP A 162 19.97 7.16 -2.48
N GLN A 163 20.68 6.33 -3.24
CA GLN A 163 21.69 5.43 -2.73
C GLN A 163 22.91 6.24 -2.27
N TRP A 164 23.27 6.14 -0.99
CA TRP A 164 24.42 6.83 -0.39
C TRP A 164 25.51 5.87 0.08
N SER A 165 25.24 4.56 0.12
CA SER A 165 26.26 3.51 0.23
C SER A 165 25.89 2.28 -0.60
N GLU A 166 26.78 1.29 -0.67
CA GLU A 166 26.51 0.01 -1.35
C GLU A 166 25.30 -0.74 -0.76
N THR A 167 24.99 -0.54 0.52
CA THR A 167 23.94 -1.27 1.24
C THR A 167 22.84 -0.38 1.80
N ARG A 168 22.88 0.94 1.54
CA ARG A 168 21.92 1.89 2.11
C ARG A 168 21.47 2.97 1.13
N ALA A 169 20.18 3.29 1.24
CA ALA A 169 19.55 4.38 0.52
C ALA A 169 18.64 5.23 1.42
N LEU A 170 18.48 6.50 1.02
CA LEU A 170 17.35 7.33 1.40
C LEU A 170 16.19 7.03 0.44
N VAL A 171 15.07 6.58 0.98
CA VAL A 171 13.82 6.38 0.23
C VAL A 171 12.80 7.40 0.68
N VAL A 172 12.22 8.10 -0.28
CA VAL A 172 11.16 9.09 -0.09
C VAL A 172 10.02 8.78 -1.03
N GLN A 173 8.83 8.55 -0.49
CA GLN A 173 7.62 8.32 -1.26
C GLN A 173 6.47 9.14 -0.74
N PHE A 174 5.80 9.87 -1.63
CA PHE A 174 4.64 10.70 -1.29
C PHE A 174 3.54 10.54 -2.32
N GLY A 175 2.30 10.53 -1.85
CA GLY A 175 1.15 10.51 -2.75
C GLY A 175 0.73 9.11 -3.17
N PHE A 176 0.10 9.02 -4.33
CA PHE A 176 -0.36 7.73 -4.85
C PHE A 176 0.82 6.92 -5.35
N LYS A 177 0.78 5.59 -5.18
CA LYS A 177 1.84 4.66 -5.58
C LYS A 177 1.63 3.92 -6.92
N PRO A 178 1.09 4.51 -8.02
CA PRO A 178 1.14 3.85 -9.31
C PRO A 178 2.54 3.93 -9.91
N GLU A 179 2.88 2.92 -10.69
CA GLU A 179 4.12 2.80 -11.44
C GLU A 179 3.81 2.62 -12.93
N PRO A 180 4.72 2.97 -13.86
CA PRO A 180 4.49 2.76 -15.29
C PRO A 180 4.09 1.33 -15.66
N SER A 181 4.70 0.33 -15.01
CA SER A 181 4.39 -1.10 -15.18
C SER A 181 2.94 -1.43 -14.82
N ASP A 182 2.35 -0.75 -13.84
CA ASP A 182 0.94 -0.96 -13.43
C ASP A 182 -0.06 -0.65 -14.54
N PHE A 183 0.28 0.25 -15.47
CA PHE A 183 -0.63 0.61 -16.56
C PHE A 183 -0.62 -0.40 -17.71
N ALA A 184 0.38 -1.31 -17.72
CA ALA A 184 0.50 -2.39 -18.69
C ALA A 184 0.12 -3.76 -18.11
N GLU A 185 -0.11 -3.85 -16.80
CA GLU A 185 -0.45 -5.11 -16.11
C GLU A 185 -1.86 -5.60 -16.45
N ASP A 186 -2.02 -6.91 -16.64
CA ASP A 186 -3.33 -7.56 -16.72
C ASP A 186 -3.88 -7.84 -15.31
N TYR A 187 -5.00 -7.18 -14.98
CA TYR A 187 -5.69 -7.30 -13.71
C TYR A 187 -6.85 -8.30 -13.73
N SER A 188 -7.09 -9.02 -14.84
CA SER A 188 -8.21 -9.95 -15.00
C SER A 188 -8.33 -10.98 -13.89
N GLY A 189 -7.21 -11.45 -13.34
CA GLY A 189 -7.16 -12.42 -12.25
C GLY A 189 -7.41 -11.86 -10.84
N ASP A 190 -7.23 -10.55 -10.63
CA ASP A 190 -7.50 -9.87 -9.36
C ASP A 190 -7.66 -8.36 -9.58
N MET A 191 -8.91 -7.96 -9.83
CA MET A 191 -9.27 -6.56 -10.04
C MET A 191 -9.04 -5.68 -8.81
N SER A 192 -8.76 -6.22 -7.62
CA SER A 192 -8.41 -5.39 -6.46
C SER A 192 -7.00 -4.79 -6.58
N ARG A 193 -6.09 -5.43 -7.33
CA ARG A 193 -4.68 -5.02 -7.47
C ARG A 193 -4.49 -3.73 -8.29
N GLN A 194 -5.48 -3.36 -9.09
CA GLN A 194 -5.46 -2.10 -9.86
C GLN A 194 -5.48 -0.85 -8.97
N TRP A 195 -5.94 -0.97 -7.72
CA TRP A 195 -6.09 0.16 -6.80
C TRP A 195 -4.76 0.46 -6.11
N LYS A 196 -4.12 1.54 -6.53
CA LYS A 196 -2.85 2.02 -5.97
C LYS A 196 -3.13 3.10 -4.93
N GLY A 197 -2.79 2.81 -3.67
CA GLY A 197 -3.13 3.64 -2.53
C GLY A 197 -2.27 4.89 -2.38
N PHE A 198 -2.79 5.88 -1.67
CA PHE A 198 -2.04 7.04 -1.17
C PHE A 198 -1.13 6.63 0.01
N THR A 199 0.10 7.10 0.02
CA THR A 199 1.12 6.78 1.03
C THR A 199 1.92 8.01 1.45
N PHE A 200 2.68 7.82 2.53
CA PHE A 200 3.89 8.59 2.78
C PHE A 200 4.95 7.65 3.36
N GLU A 201 6.19 7.82 2.93
CA GLU A 201 7.36 7.10 3.44
C GLU A 201 8.57 8.02 3.37
N VAL A 202 9.32 8.08 4.47
CA VAL A 202 10.65 8.69 4.52
C VAL A 202 11.53 7.75 5.32
N ASN A 203 12.41 7.04 4.63
CA ASN A 203 13.33 6.08 5.23
C ASN A 203 14.77 6.46 4.88
N PRO A 204 15.50 7.12 5.80
CA PRO A 204 16.85 7.60 5.52
C PRO A 204 17.94 6.52 5.48
N ILE A 205 17.63 5.33 6.01
CA ILE A 205 18.58 4.23 6.20
C ILE A 205 18.01 2.91 5.67
N LYS A 206 17.26 2.96 4.57
CA LYS A 206 16.69 1.78 3.93
C LYS A 206 17.84 0.83 3.53
N ALA A 207 17.76 -0.43 3.96
CA ALA A 207 18.66 -1.47 3.47
C ALA A 207 18.32 -1.79 2.01
N ILE A 208 19.35 -1.87 1.16
CA ILE A 208 19.27 -2.28 -0.24
C ILE A 208 20.28 -3.42 -0.41
N ASP A 209 19.86 -4.52 -1.03
CA ASP A 209 20.65 -5.75 -1.19
C ASP A 209 20.45 -6.31 -2.60
#